data_AF-A0A382T2T8-F1
#
_entry.id   AF-A0A382T2T8-F1
#
_cell.length_a   1.000
_cell.length_b   1.000
_cell.length_c   1.000
_cell.angle_alpha   90.00
_cell.angle_beta   90.00
_cell.angle_gamma   90.00
#
_symmetry.space_group_name_H-M   'P 1'
#
loop_
_entity.id
_entity.type
_entity.pdbx_description
1 polymer ?
#
loop_
_entity_poly.entity_id
_entity_poly.type
_entity_poly.pdbx_seq_one_letter_code
_entity_poly.pdbx_strand_id
1 'polypeptide(L)'
;MPTTVREITCKSALTKTGGFLSEYTHTLQPYTGCAFGCPYCYVQALPVHRHHGGAWGSYVDVKINAPDVLAHELEKHRKREKPIRVFMSSATDPYQGAEAKHRITRGCLEAFLVYKPELVVVQTRSPMVRRDFDLLAQIDSAVLSVTVETDDETVRRAITPGTPPLHHRLATLEAAMTAGLSVQAAVSPMLPNDPESFAALLKDRCHRV
;
A
#
# COMPACT_ATOMS: atom_id res chain seq x y z
N MET A 1 -20.68 -4.26 2.48
CA MET A 1 -20.93 -5.66 2.09
C MET A 1 -19.91 -6.53 2.82
N PRO A 2 -20.27 -7.76 3.24
CA PRO A 2 -19.29 -8.67 3.82
C PRO A 2 -18.18 -8.97 2.80
N THR A 3 -16.92 -8.91 3.24
CA THR A 3 -15.77 -9.25 2.40
C THR A 3 -15.48 -10.75 2.51
N THR A 4 -15.46 -11.44 1.37
CA THR A 4 -15.03 -12.83 1.28
C THR A 4 -13.50 -12.89 1.23
N VAL A 5 -12.88 -13.57 2.19
CA VAL A 5 -11.42 -13.72 2.24
C VAL A 5 -11.07 -15.16 1.83
N ARG A 6 -10.18 -15.30 0.85
CA ARG A 6 -9.69 -16.61 0.36
C ARG A 6 -8.17 -16.66 0.47
N GLU A 7 -7.63 -17.79 0.87
CA GLU A 7 -6.19 -18.02 0.83
C GLU A 7 -5.83 -18.63 -0.52
N ILE A 8 -4.83 -18.07 -1.19
CA ILE A 8 -4.31 -18.52 -2.48
C ILE A 8 -2.78 -18.55 -2.47
N THR A 9 -2.20 -19.24 -3.44
CA THR A 9 -0.76 -19.17 -3.69
C THR A 9 -0.46 -18.37 -4.95
N CYS A 10 0.71 -17.73 -4.99
CA CYS A 10 1.24 -17.06 -6.18
C CYS A 10 2.51 -17.74 -6.68
N LYS A 11 2.74 -17.67 -8.00
CA LYS A 11 3.99 -18.13 -8.64
C LYS A 11 5.10 -17.08 -8.63
N SER A 12 4.71 -15.81 -8.46
CA SER A 12 5.61 -14.66 -8.43
C SER A 12 5.02 -13.60 -7.51
N ALA A 13 5.89 -12.94 -6.74
CA ALA A 13 5.52 -11.84 -5.86
C ALA A 13 5.84 -10.49 -6.52
N LEU A 14 6.95 -10.41 -7.26
CA LEU A 14 7.40 -9.21 -7.98
C LEU A 14 6.91 -9.18 -9.42
N THR A 15 6.11 -8.16 -9.76
CA THR A 15 5.69 -7.90 -11.14
C THR A 15 6.48 -6.74 -11.72
N LYS A 16 7.18 -6.95 -12.84
CA LYS A 16 7.87 -5.85 -13.56
C LYS A 16 6.90 -4.74 -13.91
N THR A 17 7.34 -3.50 -13.78
CA THR A 17 6.49 -2.32 -14.02
C THR A 17 7.12 -1.36 -15.03
N GLY A 18 6.35 -0.33 -15.40
CA GLY A 18 6.70 0.73 -16.34
C GLY A 18 5.63 1.82 -16.36
N GLY A 19 5.60 2.62 -17.42
CA GLY A 19 4.62 3.71 -17.56
C GLY A 19 4.73 4.72 -16.41
N PHE A 20 3.61 4.99 -15.72
CA PHE A 20 3.56 5.88 -14.55
C PHE A 20 4.45 5.45 -13.38
N LEU A 21 4.89 4.19 -13.34
CA LEU A 21 5.79 3.65 -12.31
C LEU A 21 7.19 3.34 -12.88
N SER A 22 7.62 4.03 -13.94
CA SER A 22 8.93 3.81 -14.59
C SER A 22 10.14 4.01 -13.65
N GLU A 23 9.96 4.75 -12.56
CA GLU A 23 10.98 4.92 -11.50
C GLU A 23 11.16 3.66 -10.63
N TYR A 24 10.28 2.68 -10.74
CA TYR A 24 10.32 1.41 -10.01
C TYR A 24 10.61 0.27 -10.98
N THR A 25 11.41 -0.69 -10.55
CA THR A 25 11.68 -1.88 -11.37
C THR A 25 10.53 -2.88 -11.26
N HIS A 26 9.90 -2.96 -10.09
CA HIS A 26 8.82 -3.91 -9.81
C HIS A 26 7.72 -3.29 -8.95
N THR A 27 6.55 -3.91 -9.02
CA THR A 27 5.48 -3.74 -8.04
C THR A 27 5.29 -5.04 -7.27
N LEU A 28 4.76 -4.92 -6.05
CA LEU A 28 4.48 -6.05 -5.17
C LEU A 28 3.07 -5.90 -4.61
N GLN A 29 2.24 -6.94 -4.71
CA GLN A 29 0.87 -6.94 -4.17
C GLN A 29 0.70 -8.15 -3.27
N PRO A 30 0.72 -7.98 -1.93
CA PRO A 30 0.47 -9.07 -0.97
C PRO A 30 -0.92 -9.71 -1.11
N TYR A 31 -1.86 -8.96 -1.70
CA TYR A 31 -3.27 -9.34 -1.85
C TYR A 31 -3.77 -9.13 -3.28
N THR A 32 -4.83 -9.84 -3.65
CA THR A 32 -5.68 -9.54 -4.81
C THR A 32 -7.04 -9.10 -4.31
N GLY A 33 -7.55 -7.97 -4.82
CA GLY A 33 -8.79 -7.36 -4.33
C GLY A 33 -8.51 -6.40 -3.18
N CYS A 34 -9.51 -5.61 -2.79
CA CYS A 34 -9.36 -4.61 -1.75
C CYS A 34 -10.70 -4.40 -1.02
N ALA A 35 -10.75 -4.74 0.27
CA ALA A 35 -11.94 -4.60 1.11
C ALA A 35 -12.40 -3.14 1.29
N PHE A 36 -11.52 -2.16 1.03
CA PHE A 36 -11.89 -0.75 1.07
C PHE A 36 -12.85 -0.34 -0.07
N GLY A 37 -12.86 -1.08 -1.19
CA GLY A 37 -13.92 -1.00 -2.20
C GLY A 37 -14.16 0.39 -2.80
N CYS A 38 -13.15 1.26 -2.92
CA CYS A 38 -13.34 2.61 -3.45
C CYS A 38 -13.94 2.57 -4.87
N PRO A 39 -15.06 3.28 -5.13
CA PRO A 39 -15.78 3.18 -6.39
C PRO A 39 -15.01 3.75 -7.57
N TYR A 40 -14.10 4.71 -7.34
CA TYR A 40 -13.25 5.30 -8.37
C TYR A 40 -11.97 4.48 -8.65
N CYS A 41 -11.75 3.36 -7.97
CA CYS A 41 -10.47 2.67 -8.05
C CYS A 41 -10.24 2.11 -9.46
N TYR A 42 -9.17 2.55 -10.13
CA TYR A 42 -8.85 2.09 -11.50
C TYR A 42 -8.62 0.56 -11.57
N VAL A 43 -8.21 -0.03 -10.44
CA VAL A 43 -7.87 -1.44 -10.30
C VAL A 43 -9.04 -2.35 -10.68
N GLN A 44 -10.28 -1.92 -10.42
CA GLN A 44 -11.47 -2.71 -10.78
C GLN A 44 -11.58 -2.97 -12.30
N ALA A 45 -10.95 -2.13 -13.13
CA ALA A 45 -10.94 -2.28 -14.58
C ALA A 45 -9.81 -3.20 -15.09
N LEU A 46 -8.87 -3.62 -14.24
CA LEU A 46 -7.79 -4.52 -14.65
C LEU A 46 -8.33 -5.93 -14.92
N PRO A 47 -7.75 -6.68 -15.88
CA PRO A 47 -8.23 -8.00 -16.26
C PRO A 47 -8.38 -8.98 -15.08
N VAL A 48 -7.44 -8.97 -14.13
CA VAL A 48 -7.49 -9.85 -12.95
C VAL A 48 -8.73 -9.62 -12.09
N HIS A 49 -9.26 -8.39 -12.04
CA HIS A 49 -10.43 -8.02 -11.25
C HIS A 49 -11.73 -8.18 -12.04
N ARG A 50 -11.72 -7.90 -13.35
CA ARG A 50 -12.88 -8.12 -14.23
C ARG A 50 -13.29 -9.58 -14.31
N HIS A 51 -12.33 -10.50 -14.27
CA HIS A 51 -12.59 -11.94 -14.38
C HIS A 51 -12.66 -12.66 -13.01
N HIS A 52 -12.59 -11.94 -11.88
CA HIS A 52 -12.65 -12.56 -10.55
C HIS A 52 -14.05 -13.09 -10.21
N GLY A 53 -15.10 -12.40 -10.67
CA GLY A 53 -16.50 -12.75 -10.44
C GLY A 53 -17.12 -12.15 -9.17
N GLY A 54 -16.32 -11.56 -8.26
CA GLY A 54 -16.82 -10.77 -7.13
C GLY A 54 -17.01 -9.28 -7.46
N ALA A 55 -17.96 -8.63 -6.80
CA ALA A 55 -18.10 -7.17 -6.84
C ALA A 55 -16.88 -6.49 -6.21
N TRP A 56 -16.47 -5.33 -6.73
CA TRP A 56 -15.35 -4.59 -6.15
C TRP A 56 -15.63 -4.23 -4.68
N GLY A 57 -14.68 -4.50 -3.78
CA GLY A 57 -14.86 -4.34 -2.34
C GLY A 57 -15.38 -5.58 -1.60
N SER A 58 -15.90 -6.60 -2.30
CA SER A 58 -16.49 -7.78 -1.65
C SER A 58 -15.55 -8.98 -1.53
N TYR A 59 -14.29 -8.88 -1.98
CA TYR A 59 -13.34 -9.98 -1.94
C TYR A 59 -11.90 -9.54 -1.67
N VAL A 60 -11.15 -10.45 -1.04
CA VAL A 60 -9.70 -10.38 -0.86
C VAL A 60 -9.13 -11.79 -0.98
N ASP A 61 -8.25 -12.02 -1.96
CA ASP A 61 -7.43 -13.21 -2.01
C ASP A 61 -6.05 -12.92 -1.39
N VAL A 62 -5.72 -13.67 -0.35
CA VAL A 62 -4.49 -13.58 0.43
C VAL A 62 -3.43 -14.48 -0.21
N LYS A 63 -2.33 -13.91 -0.69
CA LYS A 63 -1.22 -14.69 -1.26
C LYS A 63 -0.34 -15.22 -0.13
N ILE A 64 -0.72 -16.34 0.47
CA ILE A 64 -0.13 -16.85 1.72
C ILE A 64 1.37 -17.15 1.61
N ASN A 65 1.84 -17.51 0.42
CA ASN A 65 3.25 -17.80 0.14
C ASN A 65 4.02 -16.60 -0.43
N ALA A 66 3.41 -15.40 -0.50
CA ALA A 66 4.07 -14.23 -1.08
C ALA A 66 5.39 -13.85 -0.37
N PRO A 67 5.53 -13.92 0.98
CA PRO A 67 6.80 -13.63 1.64
C PRO A 67 7.93 -14.57 1.21
N ASP A 68 7.65 -15.88 1.14
CA ASP A 68 8.63 -16.89 0.75
C ASP A 68 9.04 -16.75 -0.72
N VAL A 69 8.04 -16.54 -1.60
CA VAL A 69 8.27 -16.31 -3.04
C VAL A 69 9.09 -15.04 -3.24
N LEU A 70 8.75 -13.96 -2.52
CA LEU A 70 9.49 -12.70 -2.56
C LEU A 70 10.95 -12.90 -2.12
N ALA A 71 11.19 -13.57 -0.99
CA ALA A 71 12.54 -13.83 -0.50
C ALA A 71 13.38 -14.59 -1.54
N HIS A 72 12.80 -15.60 -2.20
CA HIS A 72 13.46 -16.34 -3.27
C HIS A 72 13.77 -15.47 -4.51
N GLU A 73 12.80 -14.66 -4.93
CA GLU A 73 12.98 -13.75 -6.08
C GLU A 73 14.06 -12.70 -5.81
N LEU A 74 14.04 -12.09 -4.63
CA LEU A 74 15.05 -11.13 -4.18
C LEU A 74 16.45 -11.77 -4.16
N GLU A 75 16.59 -12.98 -3.62
CA GLU A 75 17.87 -13.68 -3.62
C GLU A 75 18.43 -13.91 -5.03
N LYS A 76 17.55 -14.26 -5.98
CA LYS A 76 17.92 -14.42 -7.39
C LYS A 76 18.37 -13.10 -8.01
N HIS A 77 17.74 -11.98 -7.63
CA HIS A 77 18.16 -10.65 -8.06
C HIS A 77 19.51 -10.25 -7.47
N ARG A 78 19.77 -10.59 -6.20
CA ARG A 78 21.04 -10.35 -5.51
C ARG A 78 22.20 -11.00 -6.26
N LYS A 79 22.06 -12.29 -6.58
CA LYS A 79 23.07 -13.08 -7.32
C LYS A 79 23.35 -12.57 -8.74
N ARG A 80 22.48 -11.73 -9.28
CA ARG A 80 22.61 -11.14 -10.62
C ARG A 80 23.03 -9.68 -10.58
N GLU A 81 23.31 -9.15 -9.39
CA GLU A 81 23.67 -7.74 -9.17
C GLU A 81 22.66 -6.77 -9.79
N LYS A 82 21.37 -7.14 -9.74
CA LYS A 82 20.29 -6.32 -10.29
C LYS A 82 19.62 -5.53 -9.17
N PRO A 83 19.70 -4.19 -9.19
CA PRO A 83 19.02 -3.38 -8.19
C PRO A 83 17.51 -3.50 -8.30
N ILE A 84 16.84 -3.42 -7.14
CA ILE A 84 15.38 -3.53 -7.03
C ILE A 84 14.85 -2.27 -6.36
N ARG A 85 13.87 -1.66 -7.05
CA ARG A 85 13.08 -0.53 -6.56
C ARG A 85 11.62 -0.97 -6.62
N VAL A 86 10.96 -1.06 -5.48
CA VAL A 86 9.61 -1.65 -5.34
C VAL A 86 8.58 -0.58 -5.02
N PHE A 87 7.50 -0.56 -5.78
CA PHE A 87 6.25 0.07 -5.35
C PHE A 87 5.30 -1.00 -4.83
N MET A 88 5.13 -1.07 -3.52
CA MET A 88 4.22 -2.02 -2.89
C MET A 88 2.79 -1.47 -2.92
N SER A 89 1.90 -2.30 -3.46
CA SER A 89 0.45 -2.14 -3.46
C SER A 89 -0.10 -1.04 -4.36
N SER A 90 0.30 -1.06 -5.63
CA SER A 90 -0.38 -0.29 -6.69
C SER A 90 -1.79 -0.80 -7.02
N ALA A 91 -2.09 -2.08 -6.76
CA ALA A 91 -3.36 -2.72 -7.15
C ALA A 91 -4.16 -3.32 -5.97
N THR A 92 -3.83 -2.97 -4.74
CA THR A 92 -4.53 -3.39 -3.53
C THR A 92 -4.14 -2.45 -2.38
N ASP A 93 -4.67 -2.65 -1.17
CA ASP A 93 -4.08 -2.04 0.03
C ASP A 93 -3.39 -3.14 0.86
N PRO A 94 -2.11 -2.96 1.26
CA PRO A 94 -1.37 -3.99 1.98
C PRO A 94 -1.80 -4.12 3.45
N TYR A 95 -2.53 -3.15 3.98
CA TYR A 95 -2.93 -3.06 5.38
C TYR A 95 -4.46 -3.05 5.55
N GLN A 96 -5.18 -3.59 4.59
CA GLN A 96 -6.62 -3.87 4.69
C GLN A 96 -6.93 -4.92 5.77
N GLY A 97 -8.20 -5.11 6.12
CA GLY A 97 -8.62 -5.95 7.26
C GLY A 97 -8.01 -7.37 7.31
N ALA A 98 -7.75 -8.00 6.16
CA ALA A 98 -7.12 -9.33 6.09
C ALA A 98 -5.70 -9.35 6.70
N GLU A 99 -4.96 -8.24 6.66
CA GLU A 99 -3.59 -8.12 7.19
C GLU A 99 -3.52 -8.23 8.72
N ALA A 100 -4.63 -7.96 9.42
CA ALA A 100 -4.69 -8.13 10.87
C ALA A 100 -4.43 -9.60 11.29
N LYS A 101 -4.92 -10.56 10.49
CA LYS A 101 -4.74 -12.00 10.72
C LYS A 101 -3.51 -12.55 9.99
N HIS A 102 -3.37 -12.26 8.70
CA HIS A 102 -2.44 -13.01 7.84
C HIS A 102 -1.01 -12.47 7.86
N ARG A 103 -0.80 -11.18 8.17
CA ARG A 103 0.52 -10.57 8.29
C ARG A 103 1.42 -10.76 7.05
N ILE A 104 0.83 -10.80 5.86
CA ILE A 104 1.57 -11.04 4.60
C ILE A 104 2.45 -9.85 4.29
N THR A 105 1.92 -8.63 4.46
CA THR A 105 2.70 -7.41 4.26
C THR A 105 3.88 -7.36 5.21
N ARG A 106 3.67 -7.69 6.49
CA ARG A 106 4.76 -7.77 7.46
C ARG A 106 5.84 -8.77 7.03
N GLY A 107 5.46 -9.98 6.61
CA GLY A 107 6.43 -10.97 6.10
C GLY A 107 7.20 -10.47 4.87
N CYS A 108 6.55 -9.70 3.99
CA CYS A 108 7.25 -9.05 2.88
C CYS A 108 8.25 -7.97 3.34
N LEU A 109 7.92 -7.18 4.37
CA LEU A 109 8.84 -6.21 4.95
C LEU A 109 10.05 -6.91 5.60
N GLU A 110 9.82 -8.02 6.30
CA GLU A 110 10.89 -8.84 6.88
C GLU A 110 11.84 -9.38 5.80
N ALA A 111 11.32 -9.80 4.64
CA ALA A 111 12.15 -10.19 3.49
C ALA A 111 12.99 -9.01 2.93
N PHE A 112 12.46 -7.79 2.94
CA PHE A 112 13.21 -6.61 2.53
C PHE A 112 14.34 -6.25 3.49
N LEU A 113 14.22 -6.53 4.79
CA LEU A 113 15.32 -6.32 5.73
C LEU A 113 16.56 -7.17 5.41
N VAL A 114 16.33 -8.37 4.87
CA VAL A 114 17.41 -9.30 4.48
C VAL A 114 18.06 -8.88 3.16
N TYR A 115 17.26 -8.53 2.16
CA TYR A 115 17.78 -8.19 0.83
C TYR A 115 18.29 -6.75 0.70
N LYS A 116 17.62 -5.80 1.37
CA LYS A 116 17.82 -4.35 1.28
C LYS A 116 17.64 -3.78 -0.14
N PRO A 117 16.40 -3.61 -0.62
CA PRO A 117 16.15 -2.96 -1.90
C PRO A 117 16.64 -1.50 -1.91
N GLU A 118 16.98 -0.97 -3.08
CA GLU A 118 17.40 0.44 -3.24
C GLU A 118 16.29 1.43 -2.90
N LEU A 119 15.03 1.00 -3.08
CA LEU A 119 13.86 1.79 -2.73
C LEU A 119 12.68 0.87 -2.50
N VAL A 120 11.94 1.10 -1.42
CA VAL A 120 10.63 0.50 -1.18
C VAL A 120 9.64 1.60 -0.86
N VAL A 121 8.59 1.75 -1.67
CA VAL A 121 7.46 2.60 -1.34
C VAL A 121 6.30 1.72 -0.91
N VAL A 122 5.78 1.95 0.29
CA VAL A 122 4.58 1.26 0.79
C VAL A 122 3.41 2.22 0.71
N GLN A 123 2.50 1.98 -0.23
CA GLN A 123 1.28 2.78 -0.38
C GLN A 123 0.14 2.15 0.42
N THR A 124 -0.46 2.92 1.33
CA THR A 124 -1.65 2.49 2.07
C THR A 124 -2.53 3.68 2.46
N ARG A 125 -3.76 3.40 2.90
CA ARG A 125 -4.60 4.35 3.65
C ARG A 125 -4.94 3.88 5.05
N SER A 126 -4.40 2.73 5.45
CA SER A 126 -4.74 2.06 6.71
C SER A 126 -3.83 2.53 7.84
N PRO A 127 -4.38 2.92 9.00
CA PRO A 127 -3.57 3.20 10.18
C PRO A 127 -2.89 1.94 10.75
N MET A 128 -3.25 0.73 10.30
CA MET A 128 -2.63 -0.52 10.75
C MET A 128 -1.13 -0.58 10.45
N VAL A 129 -0.64 0.17 9.47
CA VAL A 129 0.78 0.27 9.15
C VAL A 129 1.66 0.69 10.33
N ARG A 130 1.09 1.41 11.32
CA ARG A 130 1.78 1.77 12.57
C ARG A 130 2.37 0.57 13.30
N ARG A 131 1.76 -0.62 13.15
CA ARG A 131 2.24 -1.88 13.73
C ARG A 131 3.64 -2.26 13.23
N ASP A 132 3.97 -1.87 12.00
CA ASP A 132 5.20 -2.30 11.32
C ASP A 132 6.18 -1.12 11.11
N PHE A 133 6.02 -0.02 11.85
CA PHE A 133 6.98 1.09 11.85
C PHE A 133 8.38 0.63 12.29
N ASP A 134 8.46 -0.34 13.20
CA ASP A 134 9.70 -0.98 13.63
C ASP A 134 10.48 -1.59 12.46
N LEU A 135 9.78 -2.21 11.51
CA LEU A 135 10.40 -2.80 10.32
C LEU A 135 10.72 -1.73 9.27
N LEU A 136 9.79 -0.80 9.01
CA LEU A 136 10.00 0.26 8.03
C LEU A 136 11.19 1.15 8.38
N ALA A 137 11.41 1.44 9.67
CA ALA A 137 12.55 2.24 10.14
C ALA A 137 13.91 1.55 9.92
N GLN A 138 13.92 0.22 9.79
CA GLN A 138 15.14 -0.56 9.55
C GLN A 138 15.44 -0.76 8.05
N ILE A 139 14.52 -0.39 7.16
CA ILE A 139 14.74 -0.45 5.71
C ILE A 139 15.38 0.88 5.28
N ASP A 140 16.67 0.85 4.94
CA ASP A 140 17.50 2.01 4.64
C ASP A 140 16.88 3.00 3.62
N SER A 141 16.00 2.53 2.73
CA SER A 141 15.32 3.36 1.72
C SER A 141 13.83 3.01 1.59
N ALA A 142 13.12 2.97 2.72
CA ALA A 142 11.67 2.87 2.75
C ALA A 142 10.99 4.24 2.80
N VAL A 143 9.95 4.43 1.99
CA VAL A 143 9.01 5.55 2.08
C VAL A 143 7.62 5.01 2.41
N LEU A 144 7.04 5.48 3.51
CA LEU A 144 5.63 5.27 3.80
C LEU A 144 4.81 6.33 3.06
N SER A 145 3.94 5.89 2.14
CA SER A 145 3.00 6.76 1.44
C SER A 145 1.58 6.52 1.94
N VAL A 146 0.97 7.53 2.57
CA VAL A 146 -0.39 7.45 3.11
C VAL A 146 -1.35 8.22 2.21
N THR A 147 -2.42 7.59 1.72
CA THR A 147 -3.44 8.28 0.91
C THR A 147 -4.26 9.24 1.77
N VAL A 148 -4.23 10.52 1.40
CA VAL A 148 -5.12 11.56 1.92
C VAL A 148 -5.69 12.29 0.71
N GLU A 149 -6.93 12.02 0.36
CA GLU A 149 -7.55 12.46 -0.90
C GLU A 149 -8.37 13.75 -0.80
N THR A 150 -8.67 14.21 0.41
CA THR A 150 -9.44 15.43 0.72
C THR A 150 -9.15 15.85 2.17
N ASP A 151 -9.44 17.10 2.52
CA ASP A 151 -9.49 17.61 3.90
C ASP A 151 -10.89 17.46 4.54
N ASP A 152 -11.90 17.04 3.77
CA ASP A 152 -13.29 16.96 4.21
C ASP A 152 -13.74 15.51 4.48
N GLU A 153 -13.98 15.21 5.75
CA GLU A 153 -14.46 13.89 6.19
C GLU A 153 -15.88 13.57 5.70
N THR A 154 -16.70 14.58 5.37
CA THR A 154 -18.02 14.38 4.75
C THR A 154 -17.88 13.89 3.30
N VAL A 155 -16.93 14.46 2.54
CA VAL A 155 -16.57 14.00 1.19
C VAL A 155 -16.04 12.57 1.23
N ARG A 156 -15.12 12.26 2.15
CA ARG A 156 -14.60 10.91 2.34
C ARG A 156 -15.72 9.91 2.69
N ARG A 157 -16.65 10.27 3.58
CA ARG A 157 -17.81 9.44 3.93
C ARG A 157 -18.71 9.17 2.75
N ALA A 158 -18.98 10.18 1.93
CA ALA A 158 -19.85 10.05 0.77
C ALA A 158 -19.25 9.14 -0.31
N ILE A 159 -17.93 9.24 -0.56
CA ILE A 159 -17.29 8.57 -1.69
C ILE A 159 -16.67 7.22 -1.30
N THR A 160 -16.03 7.11 -0.14
CA THR A 160 -15.24 5.93 0.23
C THR A 160 -15.58 5.39 1.62
N PRO A 161 -16.87 5.19 1.98
CA PRO A 161 -17.30 4.92 3.36
C PRO A 161 -16.58 3.76 4.05
N GLY A 162 -16.11 2.75 3.31
CA GLY A 162 -15.35 1.60 3.82
C GLY A 162 -13.88 1.88 4.17
N THR A 163 -13.35 3.08 3.89
CA THR A 163 -11.97 3.47 4.22
C THR A 163 -11.86 4.07 5.63
N PRO A 164 -10.65 4.05 6.24
CA PRO A 164 -10.44 4.71 7.52
C PRO A 164 -10.73 6.22 7.47
N PRO A 165 -11.30 6.79 8.54
CA PRO A 165 -11.46 8.24 8.70
C PRO A 165 -10.16 9.02 8.50
N LEU A 166 -10.27 10.25 7.98
CA LEU A 166 -9.12 11.11 7.66
C LEU A 166 -8.23 11.37 8.88
N HIS A 167 -8.83 11.64 10.05
CA HIS A 167 -8.06 11.92 11.27
C HIS A 167 -7.13 10.75 11.68
N HIS A 168 -7.51 9.49 11.41
CA HIS A 168 -6.62 8.36 11.65
C HIS A 168 -5.47 8.28 10.64
N ARG A 169 -5.68 8.73 9.40
CA ARG A 169 -4.63 8.79 8.38
C ARG A 169 -3.64 9.91 8.68
N LEU A 170 -4.13 11.09 9.05
CA LEU A 170 -3.30 12.22 9.48
C LEU A 170 -2.47 11.88 10.73
N ALA A 171 -3.08 11.28 11.74
CA ALA A 171 -2.35 10.80 12.91
C ALA A 171 -1.34 9.69 12.58
N THR A 172 -1.50 8.98 11.45
CA THR A 172 -0.52 7.99 10.98
C THR A 172 0.68 8.67 10.34
N LEU A 173 0.44 9.73 9.56
CA LEU A 173 1.49 10.59 9.02
C LEU A 173 2.34 11.20 10.16
N GLU A 174 1.69 11.83 11.13
CA GLU A 174 2.36 12.44 12.30
C GLU A 174 3.17 11.41 13.12
N ALA A 175 2.58 10.24 13.37
CA ALA A 175 3.28 9.16 14.09
C ALA A 175 4.47 8.63 13.30
N ALA A 176 4.37 8.53 11.97
CA ALA A 176 5.47 8.10 11.11
C ALA A 176 6.62 9.13 11.08
N MET A 177 6.29 10.43 11.03
CA MET A 177 7.27 11.52 11.16
C MET A 177 8.00 11.44 12.50
N THR A 178 7.25 11.24 13.59
CA THR A 178 7.80 11.10 14.95
C THR A 178 8.70 9.87 15.08
N ALA A 179 8.38 8.79 14.38
CA ALA A 179 9.19 7.57 14.33
C ALA A 179 10.44 7.69 13.41
N GLY A 180 10.67 8.84 12.79
CA GLY A 180 11.82 9.07 11.92
C GLY A 180 11.72 8.40 10.54
N LEU A 181 10.51 8.01 10.11
CA LEU A 181 10.31 7.42 8.79
C LEU A 181 10.38 8.49 7.69
N SER A 182 10.74 8.09 6.46
CA SER A 182 10.46 8.89 5.28
C SER A 182 8.97 8.78 4.94
N VAL A 183 8.27 9.91 4.90
CA VAL A 183 6.80 9.97 4.82
C VAL A 183 6.34 10.80 3.63
N GLN A 184 5.37 10.25 2.90
CA GLN A 184 4.62 10.92 1.84
C GLN A 184 3.11 10.94 2.15
N ALA A 185 2.44 12.04 1.80
CA ALA A 185 0.98 12.06 1.66
C ALA A 185 0.57 11.94 0.18
N ALA A 186 -0.07 10.85 -0.22
CA ALA A 186 -0.54 10.68 -1.60
C ALA A 186 -1.92 11.29 -1.79
N VAL A 187 -2.00 12.39 -2.54
CA VAL A 187 -3.25 13.02 -2.96
C VAL A 187 -3.71 12.39 -4.28
N SER A 188 -4.34 11.22 -4.21
CA SER A 188 -4.82 10.51 -5.40
C SER A 188 -6.03 9.61 -5.11
N PRO A 189 -7.20 9.88 -5.74
CA PRO A 189 -7.50 11.06 -6.55
C PRO A 189 -7.55 12.33 -5.67
N MET A 190 -7.53 13.50 -6.29
CA MET A 190 -7.88 14.74 -5.60
C MET A 190 -9.41 14.84 -5.56
N LEU A 191 -10.01 14.54 -4.41
CA LEU A 191 -11.44 14.69 -4.17
C LEU A 191 -11.77 16.15 -3.81
N PRO A 192 -13.05 16.57 -3.81
CA PRO A 192 -13.43 17.92 -3.39
C PRO A 192 -12.79 18.29 -2.05
N ASN A 193 -12.16 19.46 -2.00
CA ASN A 193 -11.40 19.98 -0.86
C ASN A 193 -11.37 21.52 -0.92
N ASP A 194 -11.01 22.15 0.20
CA ASP A 194 -10.57 23.55 0.19
C ASP A 194 -9.03 23.61 -0.01
N PRO A 195 -8.51 24.20 -1.10
CA PRO A 195 -7.08 24.10 -1.42
C PRO A 195 -6.14 24.67 -0.35
N GLU A 196 -6.52 25.78 0.30
CA GLU A 196 -5.69 26.42 1.31
C GLU A 196 -5.69 25.61 2.60
N SER A 197 -6.87 25.21 3.07
CA SER A 197 -7.05 24.32 4.21
C SER A 197 -6.34 22.99 3.99
N PHE A 198 -6.46 22.40 2.80
CA PHE A 198 -5.87 21.09 2.52
C PHE A 198 -4.34 21.16 2.46
N ALA A 199 -3.79 22.20 1.85
CA ALA A 199 -2.34 22.44 1.88
C ALA A 199 -1.84 22.63 3.33
N ALA A 200 -2.53 23.43 4.14
CA ALA A 200 -2.20 23.62 5.56
C ALA A 200 -2.35 22.33 6.38
N LEU A 201 -3.31 21.47 6.04
CA LEU A 201 -3.53 20.17 6.67
C LEU A 201 -2.38 19.20 6.41
N LEU A 202 -1.77 19.20 5.23
CA LEU A 202 -0.66 18.29 4.92
C LEU A 202 0.71 18.87 5.30
N LYS A 203 0.79 20.20 5.41
CA LYS A 203 1.98 20.92 5.86
C LYS A 203 2.50 20.34 7.17
N ASP A 204 3.80 20.11 7.24
CA ASP A 204 4.55 19.58 8.39
C ASP A 204 4.18 18.15 8.83
N ARG A 205 3.23 17.48 8.16
CA ARG A 205 2.85 16.08 8.44
C ARG A 205 3.54 15.06 7.53
N CYS A 206 4.22 15.51 6.49
CA CYS A 206 4.94 14.65 5.55
C CYS A 206 6.12 15.39 4.93
N HIS A 207 7.07 14.64 4.37
CA HIS A 207 8.23 15.21 3.69
C HIS A 207 7.91 15.57 2.23
N ARG A 208 6.89 14.92 1.64
CA ARG A 208 6.47 15.11 0.25
C ARG A 208 4.98 14.82 0.09
N VAL A 209 4.36 15.47 -0.89
CA VAL A 209 2.98 15.21 -1.35
C VAL A 209 3.05 14.56 -2.73
#